data_AF-A0A964U058-F1
#
_entry.id   AF-A0A964U058-F1
#
_cell.length_a   1.000
_cell.length_b   1.000
_cell.length_c   1.000
_cell.angle_alpha   90.00
_cell.angle_beta   90.00
_cell.angle_gamma   90.00
#
_symmetry.space_group_name_H-M   'P 1'
#
loop_
_entity.id
_entity.type
_entity.pdbx_description
1 polymer ?
#
loop_
_entity_poly.entity_id
_entity_poly.type
_entity_poly.pdbx_seq_one_letter_code
_entity_poly.pdbx_strand_id
1 'polypeptide(L)' 'YLRVTGQAGAAPLFLDEVPIRFGISDPDSHYHVPLLLSPYGFSTYRGS' A
#
# COMPACT_ATOMS: atom_id res chain seq x y z
N TYR A 1 -7.95 5.52 5.73
CA TYR A 1 -7.99 6.23 4.44
C TYR A 1 -9.29 5.95 3.67
N LEU A 2 -9.54 4.71 3.22
CA LEU A 2 -10.69 4.35 2.36
C LEU A 2 -12.07 4.73 2.94
N ARG A 3 -12.25 4.64 4.27
CA ARG A 3 -13.47 5.10 4.95
C ARG A 3 -13.67 6.62 4.80
N VAL A 4 -12.59 7.39 4.98
CA VAL A 4 -12.62 8.86 4.93
C VAL A 4 -12.81 9.38 3.51
N THR A 5 -12.31 8.65 2.50
CA THR A 5 -12.47 9.02 1.09
C THR A 5 -13.76 8.52 0.46
N GLY A 6 -14.65 7.86 1.22
CA GLY A 6 -15.94 7.35 0.72
C GLY A 6 -15.81 6.15 -0.23
N GLN A 7 -14.65 5.50 -0.26
CA GLN A 7 -14.36 4.36 -1.14
C GLN A 7 -14.53 3.01 -0.42
N ALA A 8 -14.64 3.01 0.91
CA ALA A 8 -14.84 1.79 1.67
C ALA A 8 -16.21 1.14 1.39
N GLY A 9 -16.22 -0.18 1.25
CA GLY A 9 -17.45 -0.97 1.21
C GLY A 9 -18.05 -1.22 2.60
N ALA A 10 -19.06 -2.08 2.66
CA ALA A 10 -19.65 -2.53 3.93
C ALA A 10 -18.64 -3.34 4.76
N ALA A 11 -18.81 -3.34 6.09
CA ALA A 11 -18.00 -4.16 6.98
C ALA A 11 -18.35 -5.66 6.83
N PRO A 12 -17.37 -6.58 6.98
CA PRO A 12 -15.95 -6.32 7.22
C PRO A 12 -15.22 -5.78 5.98
N LEU A 13 -14.26 -4.88 6.19
CA LEU A 13 -13.45 -4.37 5.08
C LEU A 13 -12.52 -5.47 4.56
N PHE A 14 -12.40 -5.56 3.24
CA PHE A 14 -11.42 -6.43 2.62
C PHE A 14 -9.98 -5.98 2.91
N LEU A 15 -9.73 -4.67 2.88
CA LEU A 15 -8.47 -4.04 3.29
C LEU A 15 -8.74 -2.99 4.37
N ASP A 16 -8.14 -3.18 5.55
CA ASP A 16 -8.13 -2.19 6.63
C ASP A 16 -6.70 -1.78 6.97
N GLU A 17 -5.85 -2.77 7.26
CA GLU A 17 -4.42 -2.61 7.46
C GLU A 17 -3.63 -3.36 6.37
N VAL A 18 -2.72 -2.64 5.70
CA VAL A 18 -1.89 -3.19 4.62
C VAL A 18 -0.41 -3.03 4.98
N PRO A 19 0.21 -3.99 5.70
CA PRO A 19 1.62 -3.92 6.02
C PRO A 19 2.48 -4.16 4.78
N ILE A 20 3.39 -3.22 4.48
CA ILE A 20 4.37 -3.35 3.40
C ILE A 20 5.74 -3.67 4.01
N ARG A 21 6.22 -4.91 3.79
CA ARG A 21 7.56 -5.33 4.21
C ARG A 21 8.48 -5.39 3.00
N PHE A 22 9.60 -4.69 3.06
CA PHE A 22 10.63 -4.69 2.02
C PHE A 22 12.03 -4.64 2.65
N GLY A 23 13.05 -5.02 1.87
CA GLY A 23 14.45 -4.96 2.28
C GLY A 23 15.17 -3.77 1.65
N ILE A 24 16.11 -3.20 2.39
CA ILE A 24 17.09 -2.23 1.90
C ILE A 24 18.43 -2.96 1.89
N SER A 25 19.06 -3.05 0.72
CA SER A 25 20.32 -3.78 0.53
C SER A 25 21.53 -2.86 0.45
N ASP A 26 21.32 -1.60 0.08
CA ASP A 26 22.34 -0.59 -0.08
C ASP A 26 21.89 0.70 0.64
N PRO A 27 22.60 1.17 1.68
CA PRO A 27 22.20 2.34 2.44
C PRO A 27 22.32 3.66 1.67
N ASP A 28 23.11 3.72 0.59
CA ASP A 28 23.34 4.94 -0.18
C ASP A 28 22.39 5.09 -1.38
N SER A 29 21.64 4.03 -1.71
CA SER A 29 20.67 4.00 -2.79
C SER A 29 19.34 4.66 -2.43
N HIS A 30 18.68 5.27 -3.42
CA HIS A 30 17.30 5.77 -3.27
C HIS A 30 16.29 4.65 -3.54
N TYR A 31 15.37 4.39 -2.59
CA TYR A 31 14.32 3.37 -2.72
C TYR A 31 12.94 4.03 -2.83
N HIS A 32 12.37 4.01 -4.02
CA HIS A 32 10.99 4.41 -4.24
C HIS A 32 10.08 3.17 -4.15
N VAL A 33 9.19 3.12 -3.15
CA VAL A 33 8.25 1.99 -2.93
C VAL A 33 6.81 2.51 -2.92
N PRO A 34 6.21 2.79 -4.09
CA PRO A 34 4.85 3.32 -4.17
C PRO A 34 3.78 2.26 -3.90
N LEU A 35 2.64 2.71 -3.35
CA LEU A 35 1.45 1.92 -3.10
C LEU A 35 0.31 2.39 -4.01
N LEU A 36 -0.20 1.51 -4.87
CA LEU A 36 -1.47 1.70 -5.56
C LEU A 36 -2.56 1.00 -4.76
N LEU A 37 -3.59 1.75 -4.34
CA LEU A 37 -4.61 1.26 -3.43
C LEU A 37 -6.01 1.43 -4.02
N SER A 38 -6.79 0.36 -3.95
CA SER A 38 -8.24 0.34 -4.12
C SER A 38 -8.89 -0.34 -2.91
N PRO A 39 -10.22 -0.28 -2.75
CA PRO A 39 -10.91 -1.02 -1.68
C PRO A 39 -10.79 -2.54 -1.76
N TYR A 40 -10.46 -3.08 -2.94
CA TYR A 40 -10.53 -4.52 -3.23
C TYR A 40 -9.17 -5.13 -3.61
N GLY A 41 -8.10 -4.35 -3.49
CA GLY A 41 -6.76 -4.80 -3.87
C GLY A 41 -5.77 -3.66 -3.87
N PHE A 42 -4.50 -4.03 -3.78
CA PHE A 42 -3.39 -3.09 -3.83
C PHE A 42 -2.22 -3.71 -4.59
N SER A 43 -1.30 -2.86 -5.04
CA SER A 43 -0.01 -3.29 -5.55
C SER A 43 1.08 -2.36 -5.05
N THR A 44 2.29 -2.90 -4.94
CA THR A 44 3.50 -2.17 -4.58
C THR A 44 4.66 -2.72 -5.40
N TYR A 45 5.68 -1.90 -5.65
CA TYR A 45 6.88 -2.32 -6.38
C TYR A 45 8.10 -1.47 -5.98
N ARG A 46 9.31 -1.87 -6.38
CA ARG A 46 10.49 -1.00 -6.30
C ARG A 46 10.61 -0.20 -7.59
N GLY A 47 10.42 1.12 -7.50
CA GLY A 47 10.68 2.06 -8.57
C GLY A 47 12.17 2.32 -8.79
N SER A 48 12.49 2.90 -9.95
CA SER A 48 13.82 3.40 -10.31
C SER A 48 14.14 4.74 -9.66
#